data_AF-A0A938E9H8-F1
#
_entry.id   AF-A0A938E9H8-F1
#
_cell.length_a   1.000
_cell.length_b   1.000
_cell.length_c   1.000
_cell.angle_alpha   90.00
_cell.angle_beta   90.00
_cell.angle_gamma   90.00
#
_symmetry.space_group_name_H-M   'P 1'
#
loop_
_entity.id
_entity.type
_entity.pdbx_description
1 polymer ?
#
loop_
_entity_poly.entity_id
_entity_poly.type
_entity_poly.pdbx_seq_one_letter_code
_entity_poly.pdbx_strand_id
1 'polypeptide(L)'
;MTTPTAPRDDLIRMIDLPAAELRVAATADGTIGTLVGYAAVFDRETIIDSWEGKFREMLVPGSFARTLEQRADRVKVLFNHGFDPSIGDKPLGKPEKIMEKAAGLWTETPLDDTSYNRDLRASLASGALDGMSFRFSVVREEWIEPDEDDAASLPLRRLLEVKLYEFGPVTYPAYEATTAGVRARPAYLAWRTAHQSPTLGPADSGTPRSTDETAESGTSSLVVARPIKAIAQATARARVLASLGDTSQ
;
A
#
# COMPACT_ATOMS: atom_id res chain seq x y z
N MET A 1 16.81 0.80 28.67
CA MET A 1 16.92 1.29 27.28
C MET A 1 15.63 2.05 26.96
N THR A 2 15.69 3.13 26.18
CA THR A 2 14.51 3.92 25.81
C THR A 2 13.75 3.15 24.72
N THR A 3 12.46 2.88 24.93
CA THR A 3 11.59 2.22 23.94
C THR A 3 11.76 2.90 22.57
N PRO A 4 11.98 2.14 21.47
CA PRO A 4 12.09 2.72 20.14
C PRO A 4 10.85 3.55 19.80
N THR A 5 11.03 4.82 19.46
CA THR A 5 9.92 5.70 19.05
C THR A 5 9.55 5.44 17.60
N ALA A 6 9.00 4.25 17.30
CA ALA A 6 8.50 3.96 15.97
C ALA A 6 7.25 4.81 15.68
N PRO A 7 7.08 5.28 14.42
CA PRO A 7 5.87 5.99 14.02
C PRO A 7 4.64 5.10 14.20
N ARG A 8 3.50 5.75 14.41
CA ARG A 8 2.21 5.07 14.63
C ARG A 8 1.24 5.27 13.48
N ASP A 9 1.43 6.27 12.64
CA ASP A 9 0.43 6.70 11.65
C ASP A 9 0.88 6.46 10.22
N ASP A 10 -0.11 6.19 9.36
CA ASP A 10 0.07 5.92 7.93
C ASP A 10 1.14 4.87 7.63
N LEU A 11 1.13 3.79 8.43
CA LEU A 11 2.02 2.66 8.24
C LEU A 11 1.47 1.78 7.12
N ILE A 12 2.38 1.25 6.30
CA ILE A 12 2.07 0.30 5.25
C ILE A 12 2.84 -0.98 5.54
N ARG A 13 2.16 -2.12 5.38
CA ARG A 13 2.77 -3.45 5.48
C ARG A 13 2.30 -4.31 4.32
N MET A 14 3.23 -5.09 3.81
CA MET A 14 3.04 -5.98 2.67
C MET A 14 3.16 -7.42 3.16
N ILE A 15 2.46 -8.33 2.47
CA ILE A 15 2.46 -9.76 2.79
C ILE A 15 2.76 -10.54 1.53
N ASP A 16 3.74 -11.41 1.63
CA ASP A 16 4.11 -12.31 0.54
C ASP A 16 3.12 -13.49 0.40
N LEU A 17 3.01 -13.95 -0.84
CA LEU A 17 2.08 -14.97 -1.36
C LEU A 17 1.76 -16.19 -0.48
N PRO A 18 2.71 -16.90 0.16
CA PRO A 18 2.38 -18.11 0.93
C PRO A 18 1.40 -17.84 2.07
N ALA A 19 1.32 -16.57 2.50
CA ALA A 19 0.49 -16.12 3.59
C ALA A 19 -0.84 -15.48 3.12
N ALA A 20 -0.90 -14.92 1.91
CA ALA A 20 -2.04 -14.13 1.45
C ALA A 20 -3.16 -14.96 0.77
N GLU A 21 -2.88 -16.16 0.24
CA GLU A 21 -3.87 -16.99 -0.51
C GLU A 21 -4.68 -16.19 -1.56
N LEU A 22 -4.05 -15.21 -2.24
CA LEU A 22 -4.72 -14.28 -3.14
C LEU A 22 -5.20 -14.98 -4.40
N ARG A 23 -6.51 -14.91 -4.68
CA ARG A 23 -7.10 -15.49 -5.89
C ARG A 23 -8.37 -14.77 -6.31
N VAL A 24 -8.72 -14.91 -7.58
CA VAL A 24 -10.03 -14.53 -8.11
C VAL A 24 -10.90 -15.77 -8.21
N ALA A 25 -11.98 -15.83 -7.43
CA ALA A 25 -13.01 -16.86 -7.54
C ALA A 25 -14.08 -16.45 -8.57
N ALA A 26 -14.66 -17.44 -9.28
CA ALA A 26 -15.78 -17.20 -10.18
C ALA A 26 -17.04 -16.81 -9.41
N THR A 27 -17.86 -15.94 -10.00
CA THR A 27 -19.07 -15.38 -9.40
C THR A 27 -20.31 -15.90 -10.12
N ALA A 28 -21.45 -15.93 -9.40
CA ALA A 28 -22.74 -16.31 -9.95
C ALA A 28 -23.52 -15.11 -10.53
N ASP A 29 -23.30 -13.87 -10.06
CA ASP A 29 -24.10 -12.70 -10.44
C ASP A 29 -23.29 -11.38 -10.47
N GLY A 30 -23.46 -10.57 -11.53
CA GLY A 30 -23.20 -9.11 -11.61
C GLY A 30 -21.77 -8.57 -11.36
N THR A 31 -20.86 -9.42 -10.89
CA THR A 31 -19.48 -9.11 -10.51
C THR A 31 -18.55 -9.89 -11.41
N ILE A 32 -17.35 -9.36 -11.67
CA ILE A 32 -16.42 -10.02 -12.58
C ILE A 32 -15.52 -11.05 -11.91
N GLY A 33 -15.80 -11.39 -10.65
CA GLY A 33 -15.04 -12.32 -9.81
C GLY A 33 -14.90 -11.78 -8.39
N THR A 34 -14.48 -12.63 -7.47
CA THR A 34 -14.26 -12.27 -6.06
C THR A 34 -12.78 -12.34 -5.74
N LEU A 35 -12.21 -11.23 -5.29
CA LEU A 35 -10.87 -11.18 -4.69
C LEU A 35 -10.93 -11.80 -3.30
N VAL A 36 -10.24 -12.92 -3.12
CA VAL A 36 -10.23 -13.69 -1.87
C VAL A 36 -8.81 -13.82 -1.37
N GLY A 37 -8.60 -13.63 -0.06
CA GLY A 37 -7.31 -13.87 0.59
C GLY A 37 -7.15 -13.20 1.95
N TYR A 38 -5.99 -13.43 2.57
CA TYR A 38 -5.55 -12.80 3.81
C TYR A 38 -4.83 -11.46 3.58
N ALA A 39 -5.51 -10.36 3.92
CA ALA A 39 -4.96 -9.01 3.81
C ALA A 39 -3.93 -8.68 4.90
N ALA A 40 -3.90 -9.46 5.98
CA ALA A 40 -2.99 -9.40 7.12
C ALA A 40 -2.76 -10.82 7.65
N VAL A 41 -1.57 -11.14 8.16
CA VAL A 41 -1.30 -12.40 8.86
C VAL A 41 -0.87 -12.17 10.30
N PHE A 42 -1.32 -13.06 11.19
CA PHE A 42 -1.02 -13.00 12.62
C PHE A 42 0.20 -13.83 12.98
N ASP A 43 0.79 -13.50 14.13
CA ASP A 43 1.84 -14.26 14.79
C ASP A 43 3.09 -14.53 13.93
N ARG A 44 3.27 -13.71 12.87
CA ARG A 44 4.44 -13.75 11.99
C ARG A 44 5.31 -12.54 12.25
N GLU A 45 6.51 -12.78 12.76
CA GLU A 45 7.52 -11.73 12.91
C GLU A 45 8.03 -11.28 11.54
N THR A 46 8.06 -9.97 11.35
CA THR A 46 8.62 -9.32 10.16
C THR A 46 9.66 -8.31 10.60
N ILE A 47 10.84 -8.34 9.99
CA ILE A 47 11.86 -7.31 10.24
C ILE A 47 11.45 -6.04 9.48
N ILE A 48 11.23 -4.98 10.25
CA ILE A 48 11.10 -3.63 9.75
C ILE A 48 12.51 -3.04 9.78
N ASP A 49 13.06 -2.72 8.61
CA ASP A 49 14.31 -1.98 8.44
C ASP A 49 14.03 -0.85 7.45
N SER A 50 13.66 0.31 7.98
CA SER A 50 13.18 1.44 7.19
C SER A 50 13.39 2.76 7.94
N TRP A 51 12.78 3.83 7.43
CA TRP A 51 12.66 5.12 8.12
C TRP A 51 11.95 5.03 9.48
N GLU A 52 11.20 3.95 9.73
CA GLU A 52 10.49 3.68 10.98
C GLU A 52 11.46 3.22 12.09
N GLY A 53 12.68 2.84 11.71
CA GLY A 53 13.68 2.20 12.56
C GLY A 53 13.99 0.77 12.12
N LYS A 54 14.74 0.06 12.97
CA LYS A 54 15.09 -1.35 12.79
C LYS A 54 14.60 -2.19 13.96
N PHE A 55 13.56 -2.99 13.75
CA PHE A 55 12.92 -3.81 14.78
C PHE A 55 12.15 -4.99 14.16
N ARG A 56 11.75 -5.96 14.99
CA ARG A 56 10.79 -7.00 14.60
C ARG A 56 9.39 -6.52 14.89
N GLU A 57 8.43 -6.82 14.03
CA GLU A 57 7.02 -6.47 14.24
C GLU A 57 6.14 -7.70 14.01
N MET A 58 5.06 -7.80 14.79
CA MET A 58 4.08 -8.88 14.70
C MET A 58 2.68 -8.34 14.96
N LEU A 59 1.71 -8.73 14.13
CA LEU A 59 0.29 -8.54 14.41
C LEU A 59 -0.21 -9.67 15.32
N VAL A 60 -0.84 -9.31 16.42
CA VAL A 60 -1.47 -10.28 17.34
C VAL A 60 -2.91 -10.55 16.88
N PRO A 61 -3.44 -11.78 17.02
CA PRO A 61 -4.87 -12.04 16.83
C PRO A 61 -5.72 -11.09 17.68
N GLY A 62 -6.79 -10.54 17.12
CA GLY A 62 -7.59 -9.50 17.77
C GLY A 62 -7.15 -8.07 17.44
N SER A 63 -6.01 -7.88 16.78
CA SER A 63 -5.49 -6.54 16.46
C SER A 63 -6.40 -5.72 15.55
N PHE A 64 -7.24 -6.36 14.72
CA PHE A 64 -8.23 -5.67 13.88
C PHE A 64 -9.62 -5.59 14.51
N ALA A 65 -9.89 -6.30 15.62
CA ALA A 65 -11.23 -6.47 16.18
C ALA A 65 -12.01 -5.14 16.33
N ARG A 66 -11.40 -4.12 16.94
CA ARG A 66 -12.05 -2.81 17.09
C ARG A 66 -12.29 -2.10 15.75
N THR A 67 -11.37 -2.23 14.78
CA THR A 67 -11.60 -1.70 13.43
C THR A 67 -12.82 -2.36 12.79
N LEU A 68 -12.91 -3.69 12.87
CA LEU A 68 -14.01 -4.44 12.27
C LEU A 68 -15.35 -4.09 12.92
N GLU A 69 -15.38 -3.94 14.24
CA GLU A 69 -16.59 -3.54 14.97
C GLU A 69 -17.05 -2.11 14.61
N GLN A 70 -16.12 -1.15 14.54
CA GLN A 70 -16.49 0.27 14.49
C GLN A 70 -16.55 0.86 13.08
N ARG A 71 -15.86 0.26 12.12
CA ARG A 71 -15.62 0.90 10.82
C ARG A 71 -15.30 -0.05 9.67
N ALA A 72 -15.69 -1.32 9.74
CA ALA A 72 -15.50 -2.28 8.64
C ALA A 72 -16.02 -1.74 7.30
N ASP A 73 -17.17 -1.05 7.31
CA ASP A 73 -17.80 -0.40 6.17
C ASP A 73 -16.98 0.75 5.55
N ARG A 74 -16.02 1.29 6.29
CA ARG A 74 -15.14 2.38 5.86
C ARG A 74 -13.79 1.91 5.35
N VAL A 75 -13.47 0.62 5.48
CA VAL A 75 -12.21 0.06 4.95
C VAL A 75 -12.31 -0.01 3.42
N LYS A 76 -11.33 0.54 2.71
CA LYS A 76 -11.29 0.53 1.24
C LYS A 76 -10.49 -0.64 0.69
N VAL A 77 -10.87 -1.10 -0.48
CA VAL A 77 -10.10 -2.09 -1.24
C VAL A 77 -9.48 -1.38 -2.43
N LEU A 78 -8.16 -1.17 -2.41
CA LEU A 78 -7.45 -0.34 -3.38
C LEU A 78 -6.32 -1.11 -4.05
N PHE A 79 -6.03 -0.77 -5.30
CA PHE A 79 -4.81 -1.23 -5.96
C PHE A 79 -3.66 -0.27 -5.65
N ASN A 80 -2.47 -0.79 -5.29
CA ASN A 80 -1.27 0.01 -5.01
C ASN A 80 -1.53 1.18 -4.04
N HIS A 81 -2.38 0.98 -3.02
CA HIS A 81 -2.76 1.98 -2.02
C HIS A 81 -3.38 3.28 -2.58
N GLY A 82 -3.87 3.23 -3.82
CA GLY A 82 -4.40 4.41 -4.51
C GLY A 82 -3.35 5.23 -5.27
N PHE A 83 -2.10 4.74 -5.37
CA PHE A 83 -0.99 5.47 -6.01
C PHE A 83 -0.72 5.05 -7.46
N ASP A 84 -1.51 4.13 -8.02
CA ASP A 84 -1.38 3.81 -9.43
C ASP A 84 -1.74 5.04 -10.28
N PRO A 85 -0.90 5.44 -11.26
CA PRO A 85 -1.13 6.66 -12.03
C PRO A 85 -2.37 6.61 -12.94
N SER A 86 -2.92 5.43 -13.22
CA SER A 86 -4.11 5.25 -14.08
C SER A 86 -5.37 4.96 -13.26
N ILE A 87 -5.25 4.06 -12.28
CA ILE A 87 -6.36 3.63 -11.42
C ILE A 87 -6.58 4.65 -10.30
N GLY A 88 -5.54 5.20 -9.70
CA GLY A 88 -5.64 6.12 -8.57
C GLY A 88 -6.35 5.47 -7.38
N ASP A 89 -7.12 6.26 -6.64
CA ASP A 89 -7.86 5.87 -5.44
C ASP A 89 -9.23 5.22 -5.72
N LYS A 90 -9.49 4.80 -6.97
CA LYS A 90 -10.72 4.10 -7.35
C LYS A 90 -10.83 2.78 -6.59
N PRO A 91 -11.90 2.55 -5.81
CA PRO A 91 -12.11 1.30 -5.11
C PRO A 91 -12.30 0.12 -6.07
N LEU A 92 -11.72 -1.03 -5.75
CA LEU A 92 -11.89 -2.25 -6.57
C LEU A 92 -13.26 -2.92 -6.32
N GLY A 93 -13.86 -2.66 -5.17
CA GLY A 93 -15.16 -3.18 -4.78
C GLY A 93 -15.42 -2.94 -3.29
N LYS A 94 -16.61 -3.33 -2.83
CA LYS A 94 -16.96 -3.34 -1.40
C LYS A 94 -16.74 -4.74 -0.83
N PRO A 95 -15.97 -4.90 0.26
CA PRO A 95 -15.77 -6.23 0.86
C PRO A 95 -17.10 -6.76 1.39
N GLU A 96 -17.45 -7.99 0.99
CA GLU A 96 -18.60 -8.72 1.54
C GLU A 96 -18.23 -9.40 2.86
N LYS A 97 -16.99 -9.89 2.96
CA LYS A 97 -16.44 -10.43 4.20
C LYS A 97 -15.12 -9.76 4.52
N ILE A 98 -14.98 -9.34 5.76
CA ILE A 98 -13.74 -8.91 6.37
C ILE A 98 -13.77 -9.41 7.83
N MET A 99 -12.94 -10.39 8.14
CA MET A 99 -12.98 -11.06 9.44
C MET A 99 -11.63 -11.62 9.84
N GLU A 100 -11.37 -11.67 11.13
CA GLU A 100 -10.21 -12.38 11.64
C GLU A 100 -10.47 -13.90 11.61
N LYS A 101 -9.51 -14.66 11.09
CA LYS A 101 -9.39 -16.10 11.22
C LYS A 101 -8.07 -16.42 11.92
N ALA A 102 -7.85 -17.69 12.27
CA ALA A 102 -6.64 -18.12 12.98
C ALA A 102 -5.33 -17.65 12.33
N ALA A 103 -5.25 -17.63 10.99
CA ALA A 103 -4.04 -17.23 10.28
C ALA A 103 -3.89 -15.70 10.10
N GLY A 104 -4.97 -14.92 10.19
CA GLY A 104 -4.93 -13.52 9.76
C GLY A 104 -6.28 -12.87 9.48
N LEU A 105 -6.24 -11.67 8.88
CA LEU A 105 -7.40 -10.94 8.41
C LEU A 105 -7.85 -11.47 7.04
N TRP A 106 -8.88 -12.31 7.05
CA TRP A 106 -9.48 -12.86 5.83
C TRP A 106 -10.45 -11.88 5.18
N THR A 107 -10.40 -11.81 3.85
CA THR A 107 -11.23 -10.91 3.06
C THR A 107 -11.84 -11.61 1.85
N GLU A 108 -13.07 -11.23 1.51
CA GLU A 108 -13.76 -11.61 0.27
C GLU A 108 -14.40 -10.34 -0.30
N THR A 109 -13.88 -9.89 -1.44
CA THR A 109 -14.31 -8.65 -2.10
C THR A 109 -14.75 -8.95 -3.53
N PRO A 110 -16.05 -8.93 -3.83
CA PRO A 110 -16.51 -8.94 -5.20
C PRO A 110 -15.95 -7.72 -5.94
N LEU A 111 -15.36 -7.96 -7.11
CA LEU A 111 -14.84 -6.90 -7.95
C LEU A 111 -15.98 -6.27 -8.74
N ASP A 112 -16.09 -4.95 -8.64
CA ASP A 112 -17.03 -4.17 -9.45
C ASP A 112 -16.71 -4.36 -10.95
N ASP A 113 -17.74 -4.35 -11.80
CA ASP A 113 -17.56 -4.53 -13.24
C ASP A 113 -17.06 -3.24 -13.92
N THR A 114 -15.78 -2.95 -13.71
CA THR A 114 -15.08 -1.79 -14.28
C THR A 114 -13.97 -2.24 -15.22
N SER A 115 -13.55 -1.37 -16.14
CA SER A 115 -12.46 -1.69 -17.07
C SER A 115 -11.16 -2.05 -16.35
N TYR A 116 -10.78 -1.26 -15.33
CA TYR A 116 -9.55 -1.50 -14.58
C TYR A 116 -9.61 -2.79 -13.75
N ASN A 117 -10.76 -3.16 -13.20
CA ASN A 117 -10.89 -4.44 -12.50
C ASN A 117 -10.78 -5.62 -13.46
N ARG A 118 -11.27 -5.51 -14.71
CA ARG A 118 -11.10 -6.56 -15.72
C ARG A 118 -9.62 -6.78 -16.07
N ASP A 119 -8.86 -5.70 -16.19
CA ASP A 119 -7.41 -5.75 -16.46
C ASP A 119 -6.64 -6.34 -15.25
N LEU A 120 -6.95 -5.87 -14.03
CA LEU A 120 -6.37 -6.40 -12.80
C LEU A 120 -6.70 -7.88 -12.62
N ARG A 121 -7.94 -8.30 -12.89
CA ARG A 121 -8.37 -9.70 -12.82
C ARG A 121 -7.51 -10.59 -13.70
N ALA A 122 -7.18 -10.17 -14.92
CA ALA A 122 -6.32 -10.95 -15.80
C ALA A 122 -4.93 -11.16 -15.18
N SER A 123 -4.37 -10.12 -14.57
CA SER A 123 -3.05 -10.18 -13.91
C SER A 123 -3.07 -10.98 -12.60
N LEU A 124 -4.16 -10.93 -11.84
CA LEU A 124 -4.37 -11.78 -10.67
C LEU A 124 -4.54 -13.24 -11.07
N ALA A 125 -5.28 -13.52 -12.14
CA ALA A 125 -5.53 -14.88 -12.62
C ALA A 125 -4.26 -15.54 -13.19
N SER A 126 -3.36 -14.77 -13.80
CA SER A 126 -2.06 -15.26 -14.26
C SER A 126 -1.02 -15.39 -13.13
N GLY A 127 -1.30 -14.85 -11.94
CA GLY A 127 -0.33 -14.75 -10.85
C GLY A 127 0.72 -13.67 -11.05
N ALA A 128 0.55 -12.76 -12.01
CA ALA A 128 1.44 -11.60 -12.20
C ALA A 128 1.20 -10.51 -11.13
N LEU A 129 -0.02 -10.45 -10.59
CA LEU A 129 -0.32 -9.76 -9.34
C LEU A 129 -0.57 -10.81 -8.27
N ASP A 130 0.27 -10.77 -7.24
CA ASP A 130 0.38 -11.88 -6.30
C ASP A 130 0.54 -11.42 -4.84
N GLY A 131 0.77 -10.14 -4.62
CA GLY A 131 0.90 -9.54 -3.30
C GLY A 131 -0.35 -8.85 -2.79
N MET A 132 -0.51 -8.80 -1.46
CA MET A 132 -1.39 -7.86 -0.79
C MET A 132 -0.63 -6.93 0.15
N SER A 133 -1.19 -5.76 0.34
CA SER A 133 -0.68 -4.76 1.27
C SER A 133 -1.85 -4.09 1.97
N PHE A 134 -1.57 -3.46 3.11
CA PHE A 134 -2.56 -2.73 3.88
C PHE A 134 -1.96 -1.52 4.57
N ARG A 135 -2.77 -0.48 4.74
CA ARG A 135 -2.43 0.75 5.44
C ARG A 135 -3.22 0.89 6.74
N PHE A 136 -2.53 1.26 7.81
CA PHE A 136 -3.11 1.36 9.15
C PHE A 136 -2.41 2.40 10.02
N SER A 137 -3.02 2.70 11.17
CA SER A 137 -2.35 3.33 12.30
C SER A 137 -2.32 2.38 13.49
N VAL A 138 -1.31 2.50 14.36
CA VAL A 138 -1.16 1.73 15.59
C VAL A 138 -1.88 2.44 16.73
N VAL A 139 -2.92 1.80 17.26
CA VAL A 139 -3.67 2.31 18.40
C VAL A 139 -3.04 1.83 19.69
N ARG A 140 -2.75 0.52 19.80
CA ARG A 140 -2.11 -0.09 20.97
C ARG A 140 -1.02 -1.06 20.55
N GLU A 141 0.10 -1.01 21.25
CA GLU A 141 1.25 -1.87 21.02
C GLU A 141 1.92 -2.25 22.33
N GLU A 142 2.74 -3.28 22.26
CA GLU A 142 3.65 -3.71 23.31
C GLU A 142 5.03 -3.88 22.69
N TRP A 143 6.06 -3.46 23.43
CA TRP A 143 7.46 -3.65 23.05
C TRP A 143 8.10 -4.67 23.97
N ILE A 144 8.75 -5.67 23.38
CA ILE A 144 9.57 -6.66 24.06
C ILE A 144 11.02 -6.36 23.72
N GLU A 145 11.80 -6.06 24.73
CA GLU A 145 13.23 -5.80 24.59
C GLU A 145 13.96 -7.08 24.14
N PRO A 146 15.06 -6.95 23.38
CA PRO A 146 15.87 -8.10 22.99
C PRO A 146 16.45 -8.82 24.21
N ASP A 147 16.73 -10.11 24.04
CA ASP A 147 17.42 -10.90 25.05
C ASP A 147 18.82 -10.32 25.30
N GLU A 148 19.19 -10.12 26.57
CA GLU A 148 20.50 -9.56 26.94
C GLU A 148 21.66 -10.48 26.51
N ASP A 149 21.38 -11.78 26.35
CA ASP A 149 22.35 -12.80 25.93
C ASP A 149 22.49 -12.90 24.39
N ASP A 150 21.59 -12.26 23.62
CA ASP A 150 21.66 -12.17 22.16
C ASP A 150 21.69 -10.71 21.70
N ALA A 151 22.90 -10.13 21.67
CA ALA A 151 23.12 -8.76 21.22
C ALA A 151 22.73 -8.50 19.74
N ALA A 152 22.45 -9.54 18.95
CA ALA A 152 21.94 -9.41 17.58
C ALA A 152 20.40 -9.40 17.52
N SER A 153 19.72 -9.71 18.61
CA SER A 153 18.26 -9.69 18.73
C SER A 153 17.74 -8.25 18.59
N LEU A 154 16.76 -8.07 17.71
CA LEU A 154 16.05 -6.81 17.55
C LEU A 154 14.83 -6.75 18.49
N PRO A 155 14.48 -5.57 19.03
CA PRO A 155 13.28 -5.41 19.85
C PRO A 155 12.04 -5.83 19.03
N LEU A 156 11.07 -6.47 19.69
CA LEU A 156 9.83 -6.93 19.08
C LEU A 156 8.68 -6.00 19.43
N ARG A 157 8.08 -5.38 18.41
CA ARG A 157 6.85 -4.60 18.47
C ARG A 157 5.65 -5.51 18.19
N ARG A 158 4.84 -5.76 19.20
CA ARG A 158 3.55 -6.47 19.06
C ARG A 158 2.45 -5.45 18.84
N LEU A 159 1.78 -5.52 17.71
CA LEU A 159 0.62 -4.69 17.39
C LEU A 159 -0.63 -5.34 17.99
N LEU A 160 -1.14 -4.74 19.06
CA LEU A 160 -2.27 -5.26 19.83
C LEU A 160 -3.61 -4.69 19.37
N GLU A 161 -3.57 -3.51 18.73
CA GLU A 161 -4.74 -2.87 18.15
C GLU A 161 -4.31 -1.93 17.04
N VAL A 162 -4.87 -2.11 15.85
CA VAL A 162 -4.61 -1.28 14.68
C VAL A 162 -5.90 -0.72 14.12
N LYS A 163 -5.79 0.49 13.60
CA LYS A 163 -6.83 1.18 12.84
C LYS A 163 -6.58 0.95 11.36
N LEU A 164 -7.23 -0.04 10.76
CA LEU A 164 -7.11 -0.34 9.32
C LEU A 164 -7.83 0.72 8.48
N TYR A 165 -7.18 1.19 7.43
CA TYR A 165 -7.75 2.17 6.48
C TYR A 165 -8.13 1.51 5.16
N GLU A 166 -7.21 0.73 4.61
CA GLU A 166 -7.38 0.06 3.33
C GLU A 166 -6.49 -1.16 3.23
N PHE A 167 -6.83 -2.04 2.30
CA PHE A 167 -6.01 -3.16 1.87
C PHE A 167 -6.21 -3.40 0.38
N GLY A 168 -5.35 -4.20 -0.24
CA GLY A 168 -5.60 -4.71 -1.58
C GLY A 168 -4.35 -5.15 -2.32
N PRO A 169 -4.50 -5.47 -3.61
CA PRO A 169 -3.41 -5.99 -4.42
C PRO A 169 -2.36 -4.92 -4.71
N VAL A 170 -1.11 -5.34 -4.78
CA VAL A 170 0.03 -4.48 -5.11
C VAL A 170 0.92 -5.11 -6.17
N THR A 171 1.54 -4.30 -7.02
CA THR A 171 2.40 -4.78 -8.13
C THR A 171 3.70 -5.39 -7.65
N TYR A 172 4.28 -4.85 -6.59
CA TYR A 172 5.56 -5.29 -6.05
C TYR A 172 5.40 -5.59 -4.56
N PRO A 173 4.91 -6.80 -4.19
CA PRO A 173 5.08 -7.25 -2.82
C PRO A 173 6.57 -7.24 -2.46
N ALA A 174 6.88 -6.81 -1.24
CA ALA A 174 8.25 -6.77 -0.79
C ALA A 174 8.75 -8.18 -0.47
N TYR A 175 9.47 -8.81 -1.42
CA TYR A 175 10.22 -10.04 -1.19
C TYR A 175 11.15 -9.94 0.04
N GLU A 176 11.14 -11.01 0.84
CA GLU A 176 12.11 -11.40 1.88
C GLU A 176 12.47 -10.33 2.91
N ALA A 177 11.86 -10.41 4.10
CA ALA A 177 12.37 -10.00 5.42
C ALA A 177 13.06 -8.63 5.55
N THR A 178 13.00 -7.75 4.57
CA THR A 178 13.69 -6.47 4.58
C THR A 178 12.95 -5.51 3.68
N THR A 179 12.64 -4.33 4.21
CA THR A 179 12.10 -3.15 3.51
C THR A 179 10.57 -3.06 3.27
N ALA A 180 9.72 -3.69 4.10
CA ALA A 180 8.25 -3.56 4.01
C ALA A 180 7.74 -2.10 3.98
N GLY A 181 8.43 -1.17 4.66
CA GLY A 181 8.07 0.26 4.68
C GLY A 181 8.72 1.14 3.60
N VAL A 182 9.68 0.64 2.80
CA VAL A 182 10.55 1.49 1.96
C VAL A 182 10.03 1.66 0.53
N ARG A 183 9.31 0.70 -0.04
CA ARG A 183 8.93 0.79 -1.48
C ARG A 183 7.68 1.63 -1.75
N ALA A 184 6.68 1.59 -0.87
CA ALA A 184 5.45 2.38 -1.06
C ALA A 184 5.59 3.84 -0.57
N ARG A 185 6.50 4.13 0.37
CA ARG A 185 6.57 5.46 0.99
C ARG A 185 7.12 6.57 0.09
N PRO A 186 8.20 6.41 -0.69
CA PRO A 186 8.64 7.47 -1.62
C PRO A 186 7.57 7.80 -2.65
N ALA A 187 6.86 6.79 -3.17
CA ALA A 187 5.70 6.99 -4.04
C ALA A 187 4.55 7.69 -3.31
N TYR A 188 4.22 7.25 -2.08
CA TYR A 188 3.22 7.90 -1.21
C TYR A 188 3.56 9.37 -0.92
N LEU A 189 4.80 9.66 -0.54
CA LEU A 189 5.26 11.01 -0.23
C LEU A 189 5.31 11.87 -1.49
N ALA A 190 5.82 11.36 -2.61
CA ALA A 190 5.83 12.07 -3.89
C ALA A 190 4.40 12.37 -4.36
N TRP A 191 3.50 11.39 -4.27
CA TRP A 191 2.08 11.58 -4.58
C TRP A 191 1.42 12.58 -3.64
N ARG A 192 1.62 12.45 -2.32
CA ARG A 192 1.07 13.36 -1.31
C ARG A 192 1.58 14.78 -1.49
N THR A 193 2.85 14.97 -1.79
CA THR A 193 3.43 16.29 -2.07
C THR A 193 2.89 16.87 -3.38
N ALA A 194 2.71 16.04 -4.42
CA ALA A 194 2.15 16.48 -5.70
C ALA A 194 0.64 16.77 -5.65
N HIS A 195 -0.10 16.16 -4.71
CA HIS A 195 -1.57 16.24 -4.62
C HIS A 195 -2.06 16.84 -3.30
N GLN A 196 -1.18 17.44 -2.49
CA GLN A 196 -1.59 18.34 -1.43
C GLN A 196 -2.26 19.55 -2.07
N SER A 197 -3.59 19.67 -1.91
CA SER A 197 -4.25 20.94 -2.16
C SER A 197 -3.59 22.00 -1.28
N PRO A 198 -3.29 23.22 -1.79
CA PRO A 198 -2.91 24.31 -0.92
C PRO A 198 -4.03 24.46 0.10
N THR A 199 -3.72 24.26 1.38
CA THR A 199 -4.62 24.67 2.44
C THR A 199 -4.94 26.14 2.18
N LEU A 200 -6.20 26.44 1.85
CA LEU A 200 -6.71 27.80 1.95
C LEU A 200 -6.42 28.22 3.39
N GLY A 201 -5.47 29.15 3.54
CA GLY A 201 -5.19 29.77 4.83
C GLY A 201 -6.47 30.36 5.41
N PRO A 202 -6.53 30.60 6.73
CA PRO A 202 -7.70 31.21 7.34
C PRO A 202 -8.07 32.47 6.56
N ALA A 203 -9.32 32.53 6.09
CA ALA A 203 -9.85 33.69 5.42
C ALA A 203 -9.64 34.89 6.33
N ASP A 204 -8.75 35.80 5.92
CA ASP A 204 -8.62 37.10 6.54
C ASP A 204 -9.99 37.77 6.45
N SER A 205 -10.63 37.96 7.60
CA SER A 205 -11.88 38.67 7.75
C SER A 205 -11.61 40.15 7.49
N GLY A 206 -11.42 40.49 6.22
CA GLY A 206 -11.36 41.86 5.73
C GLY A 206 -12.73 42.51 5.89
N THR A 207 -12.77 43.54 6.74
CA THR A 207 -13.86 44.50 6.92
C THR A 207 -14.44 44.94 5.58
N PRO A 208 -15.78 45.03 5.41
CA PRO A 208 -16.37 45.37 4.12
C PRO A 208 -16.08 46.84 3.78
N ARG A 209 -15.38 47.06 2.66
CA ARG A 209 -15.29 48.39 2.05
C ARG A 209 -16.31 48.50 0.93
N SER A 210 -16.98 49.64 0.93
CA SER A 210 -18.14 50.03 0.14
C SER A 210 -18.00 49.83 -1.37
N THR A 211 -19.15 49.55 -1.98
CA THR A 211 -19.45 49.65 -3.41
C THR A 211 -19.01 50.98 -4.01
N ASP A 212 -18.21 50.95 -5.08
CA ASP A 212 -18.55 51.71 -6.29
C ASP A 212 -17.80 51.21 -7.55
N GLU A 213 -18.56 51.27 -8.65
CA GLU A 213 -18.20 51.48 -10.06
C GLU A 213 -17.23 50.58 -10.89
N THR A 214 -17.85 50.09 -11.97
CA THR A 214 -17.39 49.99 -13.38
C THR A 214 -16.60 48.77 -13.87
N ALA A 215 -17.12 48.27 -14.99
CA ALA A 215 -16.70 47.12 -15.77
C ALA A 215 -15.41 47.37 -16.56
N GLU A 216 -14.61 46.32 -16.76
CA GLU A 216 -13.98 46.09 -18.06
C GLU A 216 -13.52 44.65 -18.25
N SER A 217 -13.63 44.22 -19.50
CA SER A 217 -13.32 42.91 -20.07
C SER A 217 -11.83 42.59 -20.01
N GLY A 218 -11.48 41.34 -19.68
CA GLY A 218 -10.13 40.82 -19.81
C GLY A 218 -10.13 39.31 -20.03
N THR A 219 -10.01 38.91 -21.30
CA THR A 219 -9.62 37.56 -21.71
C THR A 219 -8.21 37.27 -21.17
N SER A 220 -7.99 36.09 -20.57
CA SER A 220 -6.64 35.63 -20.27
C SER A 220 -6.45 34.17 -20.65
N SER A 221 -5.27 33.96 -21.21
CA SER A 221 -4.87 32.93 -22.14
C SER A 221 -4.49 31.60 -21.48
N LEU A 222 -4.80 30.52 -22.20
CA LEU A 222 -4.37 29.17 -21.90
C LEU A 222 -2.84 29.07 -22.08
N VAL A 223 -2.10 28.90 -20.98
CA VAL A 223 -0.65 28.63 -21.03
C VAL A 223 -0.43 27.16 -21.37
N VAL A 224 0.05 26.90 -22.58
CA VAL A 224 0.46 25.57 -23.07
C VAL A 224 1.79 25.17 -22.42
N ALA A 225 1.79 24.10 -21.64
CA ALA A 225 3.01 23.52 -21.07
C ALA A 225 3.84 22.80 -22.15
N ARG A 226 5.15 23.09 -22.20
CA ARG A 226 6.12 22.46 -23.11
C ARG A 226 6.61 21.10 -22.56
N PRO A 227 6.92 20.12 -23.41
CA PRO A 227 7.43 18.82 -22.97
C PRO A 227 8.92 18.88 -22.60
N ILE A 228 9.28 18.21 -21.49
CA ILE A 228 10.67 18.03 -21.05
C ILE A 228 11.30 16.85 -21.82
N LYS A 229 12.43 17.12 -22.48
CA LYS A 229 13.24 16.16 -23.23
C LYS A 229 13.95 15.16 -22.31
N ALA A 230 14.02 13.93 -22.80
CA ALA A 230 14.71 12.76 -22.25
C ALA A 230 16.21 12.96 -21.98
N ILE A 231 16.73 12.23 -20.99
CA ILE A 231 18.15 11.87 -20.87
C ILE A 231 18.25 10.35 -20.97
N ALA A 232 18.97 9.88 -21.98
CA ALA A 232 19.40 8.51 -22.17
C ALA A 232 20.93 8.44 -22.13
N GLN A 233 21.45 7.29 -21.66
CA GLN A 233 22.82 6.73 -21.68
C GLN A 233 23.20 6.26 -20.25
N ALA A 234 23.60 5.00 -20.02
CA ALA A 234 24.70 4.32 -20.70
C ALA A 234 24.47 2.83 -21.00
N THR A 235 25.24 2.39 -21.99
CA THR A 235 25.11 1.18 -22.81
C THR A 235 25.86 -0.04 -22.26
N ALA A 236 25.35 -1.20 -22.68
CA ALA A 236 25.79 -2.58 -22.52
C ALA A 236 27.27 -2.93 -22.75
N ARG A 237 27.66 -4.10 -22.22
CA ARG A 237 28.50 -5.08 -22.92
C ARG A 237 28.02 -6.52 -22.65
N ALA A 238 27.66 -7.22 -23.72
CA ALA A 238 27.44 -8.66 -23.78
C ALA A 238 28.34 -9.25 -24.89
N ARG A 239 28.88 -10.45 -24.66
CA ARG A 239 29.25 -11.50 -25.64
C ARG A 239 29.76 -12.69 -24.81
N VAL A 240 29.00 -13.78 -24.66
CA VAL A 240 28.75 -14.90 -25.60
C VAL A 240 30.03 -15.53 -26.13
N LEU A 241 30.28 -16.76 -25.71
CA LEU A 241 30.90 -17.81 -26.52
C LEU A 241 30.39 -19.17 -26.01
N ALA A 242 29.60 -19.84 -26.85
CA ALA A 242 29.33 -21.25 -26.80
C ALA A 242 29.60 -21.79 -28.22
N SER A 243 30.47 -22.80 -28.35
CA SER A 243 30.28 -23.95 -29.25
C SER A 243 31.49 -24.89 -29.26
N LEU A 244 31.20 -26.17 -28.98
CA LEU A 244 31.69 -27.39 -29.63
C LEU A 244 33.09 -27.95 -29.29
N GLY A 245 33.08 -29.23 -28.93
CA GLY A 245 34.25 -30.10 -28.81
C GLY A 245 33.93 -31.47 -28.23
N ASP A 246 33.13 -32.25 -28.95
CA ASP A 246 33.05 -33.72 -28.85
C ASP A 246 34.41 -34.33 -29.19
N THR A 247 35.00 -35.15 -28.30
CA THR A 247 35.85 -36.29 -28.70
C THR A 247 36.02 -37.30 -27.56
N SER A 248 35.47 -38.49 -27.80
CA SER A 248 35.87 -39.82 -27.34
C SER A 248 37.28 -39.98 -26.72
N GLN A 249 37.36 -40.48 -25.48
CA GLN A 249 37.94 -41.79 -25.09
C GLN A 249 37.80 -42.00 -23.57
#